data_AF-A0A1Y2TWM5-F1
#
_entry.id   AF-A0A1Y2TWM5-F1
#
_cell.length_a   1.000
_cell.length_b   1.000
_cell.length_c   1.000
_cell.angle_alpha   90.00
_cell.angle_beta   90.00
_cell.angle_gamma   90.00
#
_symmetry.space_group_name_H-M   'P 1'
#
loop_
_entity.id
_entity.type
_entity.pdbx_description
1 polymer ?
#
loop_
_entity_poly.entity_id
_entity_poly.type
_entity_poly.pdbx_seq_one_letter_code
_entity_poly.pdbx_strand_id
1 'polypeptide(L)'
;MSRSVVGAMPMTIYADDIYRPVRPVLGKAAAWISKIHLTTLNDKLKDMTPQYIQRSRNEIVQHAKAIQYIIHAFVTEKQDLSEESIKETHRILATGVPISVREGPDIPPEDYGGVYRIIIVGASSCNFTVSKFVPAKMQEMCRQLKEELAATEEKMTIDPFSIAAKYSLEFVQIHPVQDGNGRICRMILNAILCRYAGIIVPIGEHVEERKEYIGKHQEAVQRGNERTWRSLTV
;
A
#
# COMPACT_ATOMS: atom_id res chain seq x y z
N MET A 1 -7.38 -30.10 21.90
CA MET A 1 -7.05 -29.97 20.47
C MET A 1 -8.18 -29.23 19.78
N SER A 2 -7.96 -27.97 19.37
CA SER A 2 -8.64 -27.36 18.22
C SER A 2 -7.93 -26.05 17.88
N ARG A 3 -7.57 -25.91 16.60
CA ARG A 3 -6.98 -24.70 15.99
C ARG A 3 -8.09 -23.68 15.75
N SER A 4 -7.82 -22.40 15.94
CA SER A 4 -8.59 -21.33 15.29
C SER A 4 -7.65 -20.27 14.74
N VAL A 5 -7.52 -20.30 13.42
CA VAL A 5 -6.86 -19.33 12.55
C VAL A 5 -7.79 -18.12 12.46
N VAL A 6 -7.33 -16.92 12.77
CA VAL A 6 -8.09 -15.68 12.50
C VAL A 6 -7.30 -14.87 11.49
N GLY A 7 -7.72 -14.98 10.23
CA GLY A 7 -7.25 -14.16 9.13
C GLY A 7 -7.87 -12.76 9.20
N ALA A 8 -7.02 -11.74 9.07
CA ALA A 8 -7.41 -10.34 8.99
C ALA A 8 -8.07 -10.03 7.64
N MET A 9 -9.19 -9.29 7.64
CA MET A 9 -9.76 -8.64 6.44
C MET A 9 -10.31 -7.25 6.80
N PRO A 10 -10.15 -6.24 5.92
CA PRO A 10 -10.56 -4.85 6.17
C PRO A 10 -12.05 -4.60 5.86
N MET A 11 -12.65 -3.58 6.49
CA MET A 11 -13.93 -2.96 6.07
C MET A 11 -13.81 -1.43 6.10
N THR A 12 -14.35 -0.81 5.06
CA THR A 12 -14.06 0.54 4.54
C THR A 12 -15.04 1.62 5.02
N ILE A 13 -14.58 2.87 5.16
CA ILE A 13 -15.41 4.10 5.18
C ILE A 13 -15.72 4.47 3.72
N TYR A 14 -16.96 4.91 3.49
CA TYR A 14 -17.64 5.18 2.22
C TYR A 14 -16.77 5.63 1.03
N ALA A 15 -17.05 5.02 -0.13
CA ALA A 15 -16.54 5.45 -1.43
C ALA A 15 -16.86 6.94 -1.75
N ASP A 16 -17.83 7.58 -1.10
CA ASP A 16 -18.12 9.00 -1.34
C ASP A 16 -17.02 9.96 -0.84
N ASP A 17 -16.27 9.59 0.20
CA ASP A 17 -15.23 10.45 0.79
C ASP A 17 -13.88 10.33 0.06
N ILE A 18 -13.59 9.16 -0.53
CA ILE A 18 -12.34 8.88 -1.28
C ILE A 18 -12.41 9.48 -2.69
N TYR A 19 -13.60 9.49 -3.32
CA TYR A 19 -13.76 9.81 -4.75
C TYR A 19 -14.25 11.24 -5.03
N ARG A 20 -14.33 12.12 -4.02
CA ARG A 20 -14.74 13.52 -4.18
C ARG A 20 -13.93 14.31 -5.24
N PRO A 21 -12.62 14.08 -5.44
CA PRO A 21 -11.85 14.75 -6.50
C PRO A 21 -12.01 14.14 -7.91
N VAL A 22 -12.45 12.87 -8.02
CA VAL A 22 -12.56 12.10 -9.29
C VAL A 22 -14.03 11.86 -9.73
N ARG A 23 -14.96 12.50 -9.02
CA ARG A 23 -16.42 12.43 -9.22
C ARG A 23 -16.92 12.68 -10.65
N PRO A 24 -16.28 13.50 -11.52
CA PRO A 24 -16.77 13.71 -12.88
C PRO A 24 -16.78 12.45 -13.76
N VAL A 25 -16.08 11.37 -13.35
CA VAL A 25 -15.79 10.20 -14.21
C VAL A 25 -16.66 8.97 -13.90
N LEU A 26 -17.29 8.86 -12.72
CA LEU A 26 -17.79 7.55 -12.22
C LEU A 26 -19.31 7.34 -12.10
N GLY A 27 -20.15 8.26 -12.57
CA GLY A 27 -21.57 8.00 -12.88
C GLY A 27 -22.40 7.15 -11.87
N LYS A 28 -23.25 6.26 -12.39
CA LYS A 28 -24.30 5.51 -11.66
C LYS A 28 -23.79 4.53 -10.58
N ALA A 29 -22.48 4.28 -10.47
CA ALA A 29 -21.90 3.35 -9.51
C ALA A 29 -22.03 3.81 -8.05
N ALA A 30 -21.96 5.13 -7.82
CA ALA A 30 -21.97 5.70 -6.46
C ALA A 30 -23.30 5.45 -5.69
N ALA A 31 -24.44 5.47 -6.38
CA ALA A 31 -25.76 5.35 -5.74
C ALA A 31 -26.10 3.91 -5.29
N TRP A 32 -25.55 2.89 -5.94
CA TRP A 32 -25.82 1.48 -5.62
C TRP A 32 -25.00 1.00 -4.42
N ILE A 33 -23.77 1.51 -4.27
CA ILE A 33 -22.84 1.18 -3.17
C ILE A 33 -23.38 1.62 -1.80
N SER A 34 -24.16 2.71 -1.74
CA SER A 34 -24.67 3.28 -0.49
C SER A 34 -25.72 2.40 0.22
N LYS A 35 -26.54 1.62 -0.52
CA LYS A 35 -27.75 0.97 0.02
C LYS A 35 -27.56 -0.47 0.51
N ILE A 36 -26.56 -1.20 0.00
CA ILE A 36 -26.25 -2.59 0.38
C ILE A 36 -25.29 -2.67 1.59
N HIS A 37 -24.58 -1.57 1.91
CA HIS A 37 -23.48 -1.58 2.89
C HIS A 37 -23.92 -1.35 4.35
N LEU A 38 -25.01 -0.61 4.59
CA LEU A 38 -25.42 -0.17 5.93
C LEU A 38 -25.98 -1.29 6.83
N THR A 39 -26.72 -2.25 6.28
CA THR A 39 -27.34 -3.34 7.06
C THR A 39 -26.31 -4.39 7.49
N THR A 40 -25.30 -4.65 6.68
CA THR A 40 -24.29 -5.70 6.91
C THR A 40 -23.18 -5.28 7.87
N LEU A 41 -22.92 -3.97 7.99
CA LEU A 41 -21.92 -3.40 8.91
C LEU A 41 -22.40 -3.37 10.37
N ASN A 42 -23.69 -3.10 10.58
CA ASN A 42 -24.25 -2.92 11.92
C ASN A 42 -24.26 -4.21 12.76
N ASP A 43 -24.29 -5.39 12.12
CA ASP A 43 -24.21 -6.66 12.82
C ASP A 43 -22.76 -7.07 13.17
N LYS A 44 -21.76 -6.62 12.39
CA LYS A 44 -20.34 -6.93 12.66
C LYS A 44 -19.70 -6.06 13.73
N LEU A 45 -20.24 -4.87 13.97
CA LEU A 45 -19.71 -3.92 14.96
C LEU A 45 -20.16 -4.22 16.40
N LYS A 46 -21.20 -5.03 16.60
CA LYS A 46 -21.80 -5.30 17.91
C LYS A 46 -20.85 -6.01 18.89
N ASP A 47 -19.92 -6.80 18.38
CA ASP A 47 -19.01 -7.62 19.18
C ASP A 47 -17.58 -7.03 19.29
N MET A 48 -17.36 -5.80 18.81
CA MET A 48 -16.03 -5.18 18.78
C MET A 48 -15.80 -4.21 19.94
N THR A 49 -14.58 -4.18 20.47
CA THR A 49 -14.22 -3.23 21.52
C THR A 49 -14.17 -1.79 20.97
N PRO A 50 -14.53 -0.76 21.75
CA PRO A 50 -14.42 0.63 21.33
C PRO A 50 -13.01 1.01 20.85
N GLN A 51 -11.98 0.45 21.49
CA GLN A 51 -10.58 0.67 21.14
C GLN A 51 -10.26 0.13 19.74
N TYR A 52 -10.79 -1.05 19.41
CA TYR A 52 -10.63 -1.63 18.08
C TYR A 52 -11.31 -0.76 17.01
N ILE A 53 -12.54 -0.33 17.26
CA ILE A 53 -13.30 0.54 16.33
C ILE A 53 -12.54 1.84 16.10
N GLN A 54 -12.03 2.47 17.15
CA GLN A 54 -11.26 3.71 17.04
C GLN A 54 -9.98 3.52 16.23
N ARG A 55 -9.25 2.43 16.47
CA ARG A 55 -8.05 2.08 15.71
C ARG A 55 -8.37 1.89 14.22
N SER A 56 -9.38 1.09 13.89
CA SER A 56 -9.76 0.86 12.48
C SER A 56 -10.16 2.15 11.78
N ARG A 57 -10.87 3.05 12.46
CA ARG A 57 -11.19 4.38 11.93
C ARG A 57 -9.93 5.19 11.65
N ASN A 58 -8.96 5.20 12.57
CA ASN A 58 -7.69 5.89 12.36
C ASN A 58 -6.94 5.31 11.16
N GLU A 59 -6.84 3.98 11.05
CA GLU A 59 -6.17 3.31 9.92
C GLU A 59 -6.77 3.72 8.57
N ILE A 60 -8.10 3.82 8.46
CA ILE A 60 -8.77 4.22 7.22
C ILE A 60 -8.52 5.70 6.91
N VAL A 61 -8.66 6.58 7.91
CA VAL A 61 -8.44 8.02 7.73
C VAL A 61 -7.00 8.30 7.33
N GLN A 62 -6.02 7.65 7.97
CA GLN A 62 -4.61 7.85 7.62
C GLN A 62 -4.26 7.25 6.27
N HIS A 63 -4.85 6.12 5.89
CA HIS A 63 -4.67 5.58 4.56
C HIS A 63 -5.16 6.55 3.48
N ALA A 64 -6.32 7.17 3.68
CA ALA A 64 -6.86 8.19 2.78
C ALA A 64 -5.96 9.44 2.69
N LYS A 65 -5.43 9.90 3.82
CA LYS A 65 -4.48 11.03 3.84
C LYS A 65 -3.15 10.70 3.16
N ALA A 66 -2.60 9.51 3.41
CA ALA A 66 -1.34 9.07 2.84
C ALA A 66 -1.43 8.92 1.30
N ILE A 67 -2.50 8.32 0.79
CA ILE A 67 -2.69 8.22 -0.67
C ILE A 67 -2.93 9.60 -1.31
N GLN A 68 -3.66 10.49 -0.63
CA GLN A 68 -3.83 11.86 -1.10
C GLN A 68 -2.48 12.60 -1.19
N TYR A 69 -1.63 12.47 -0.16
CA TYR A 69 -0.31 13.09 -0.14
C TYR A 69 0.57 12.63 -1.29
N ILE A 70 0.77 11.31 -1.45
CA ILE A 70 1.68 10.77 -2.47
C ILE A 70 1.17 11.06 -3.90
N ILE A 71 -0.15 10.99 -4.13
CA ILE A 71 -0.73 11.37 -5.42
C ILE A 71 -0.56 12.86 -5.67
N HIS A 72 -0.82 13.72 -4.68
CA HIS A 72 -0.65 15.16 -4.85
C HIS A 72 0.79 15.52 -5.21
N ALA A 73 1.76 15.07 -4.41
CA ALA A 73 3.19 15.33 -4.64
C ALA A 73 3.66 14.81 -6.00
N PHE A 74 3.34 13.55 -6.33
CA PHE A 74 3.88 12.91 -7.54
C PHE A 74 3.12 13.26 -8.82
N VAL A 75 1.79 13.32 -8.77
CA VAL A 75 0.92 13.51 -9.95
C VAL A 75 0.66 14.98 -10.22
N THR A 76 0.39 15.77 -9.19
CA THR A 76 -0.01 17.18 -9.31
C THR A 76 1.21 18.10 -9.31
N GLU A 77 2.08 17.98 -8.30
CA GLU A 77 3.27 18.82 -8.15
C GLU A 77 4.46 18.34 -8.98
N LYS A 78 4.33 17.18 -9.65
CA LYS A 78 5.35 16.56 -10.51
C LYS A 78 6.69 16.31 -9.80
N GLN A 79 6.68 16.18 -8.47
CA GLN A 79 7.86 15.77 -7.72
C GLN A 79 8.22 14.32 -8.03
N ASP A 80 9.47 13.93 -7.72
CA ASP A 80 9.91 12.55 -7.82
C ASP A 80 9.40 11.72 -6.61
N LEU A 81 9.18 10.42 -6.83
CA LEU A 81 9.02 9.45 -5.72
C LEU A 81 10.38 9.22 -5.03
N SER A 82 10.77 10.19 -4.21
CA SER A 82 12.00 10.16 -3.41
C SER A 82 11.83 9.39 -2.11
N GLU A 83 12.94 9.01 -1.48
CA GLU A 83 12.94 8.41 -0.14
C GLU A 83 12.17 9.26 0.87
N GLU A 84 12.35 10.58 0.84
CA GLU A 84 11.67 11.50 1.75
C GLU A 84 10.15 11.53 1.50
N SER A 85 9.72 11.51 0.24
CA SER A 85 8.29 11.41 -0.08
C SER A 85 7.66 10.09 0.42
N ILE A 86 8.40 8.98 0.32
CA ILE A 86 7.95 7.66 0.77
C ILE A 86 7.91 7.59 2.31
N LYS A 87 8.93 8.10 2.99
CA LYS A 87 8.96 8.21 4.45
C LYS A 87 7.85 9.09 4.97
N GLU A 88 7.59 10.22 4.32
CA GLU A 88 6.49 11.11 4.69
C GLU A 88 5.12 10.42 4.54
N THR A 89 4.93 9.74 3.40
CA THR A 89 3.72 8.93 3.17
C THR A 89 3.54 7.89 4.27
N HIS A 90 4.62 7.22 4.67
CA HIS A 90 4.60 6.25 5.77
C HIS A 90 4.31 6.88 7.13
N ARG A 91 4.87 8.06 7.42
CA ARG A 91 4.60 8.81 8.65
C ARG A 91 3.12 9.17 8.78
N ILE A 92 2.53 9.68 7.71
CA ILE A 92 1.09 9.98 7.65
C ILE A 92 0.29 8.70 7.88
N LEU A 93 0.64 7.61 7.17
CA LEU A 93 -0.04 6.32 7.29
C LEU A 93 -0.03 5.77 8.73
N ALA A 94 1.08 5.94 9.45
CA ALA A 94 1.28 5.45 10.81
C ALA A 94 0.57 6.32 11.88
N THR A 95 0.27 7.58 11.59
CA THR A 95 -0.15 8.57 12.60
C THR A 95 -1.38 8.12 13.40
N GLY A 96 -1.22 7.88 14.70
CA GLY A 96 -2.31 7.43 15.57
C GLY A 96 -2.71 5.96 15.39
N VAL A 97 -1.82 5.14 14.82
CA VAL A 97 -1.98 3.69 14.62
C VAL A 97 -0.83 2.96 15.31
N PRO A 98 -1.01 2.45 16.55
CA PRO A 98 0.03 1.67 17.22
C PRO A 98 0.19 0.27 16.60
N ILE A 99 1.40 -0.29 16.64
CA ILE A 99 1.63 -1.71 16.30
C ILE A 99 1.42 -2.53 17.57
N SER A 100 0.45 -3.45 17.53
CA SER A 100 0.24 -4.35 18.66
C SER A 100 1.21 -5.51 18.61
N VAL A 101 1.95 -5.68 19.72
CA VAL A 101 2.91 -6.77 19.90
C VAL A 101 2.30 -7.84 20.80
N ARG A 102 2.67 -9.10 20.58
CA ARG A 102 2.15 -10.23 21.37
C ARG A 102 2.59 -10.18 22.83
N GLU A 103 3.81 -9.70 23.06
CA GLU A 103 4.45 -9.61 24.36
C GLU A 103 5.05 -8.21 24.48
N GLY A 104 4.65 -7.46 25.51
CA GLY A 104 5.10 -6.10 25.76
C GLY A 104 4.09 -5.02 25.41
N PRO A 105 4.45 -3.74 25.63
CA PRO A 105 3.60 -2.61 25.28
C PRO A 105 3.52 -2.43 23.76
N ASP A 106 2.38 -1.96 23.28
CA ASP A 106 2.19 -1.53 21.89
C ASP A 106 3.26 -0.52 21.47
N ILE A 107 3.74 -0.64 20.23
CA ILE A 107 4.73 0.27 19.68
C ILE A 107 4.01 1.53 19.19
N PRO A 108 4.32 2.71 19.75
CA PRO A 108 3.66 3.94 19.37
C PRO A 108 4.11 4.38 17.97
N PRO A 109 3.26 5.08 17.20
CA PRO A 109 3.55 5.47 15.83
C PRO A 109 4.73 6.41 15.65
N GLU A 110 5.11 7.13 16.70
CA GLU A 110 6.29 7.99 16.76
C GLU A 110 7.60 7.18 16.64
N ASP A 111 7.59 5.91 17.05
CA ASP A 111 8.79 5.05 17.06
C ASP A 111 9.02 4.34 15.72
N TYR A 112 8.01 4.26 14.84
CA TYR A 112 8.12 3.53 13.57
C TYR A 112 7.68 4.33 12.34
N GLY A 113 6.87 5.38 12.49
CA GLY A 113 6.35 6.18 11.38
C GLY A 113 7.46 6.96 10.65
N GLY A 114 7.55 6.77 9.34
CA GLY A 114 8.55 7.43 8.49
C GLY A 114 10.01 7.03 8.72
N VAL A 115 10.28 6.01 9.54
CA VAL A 115 11.64 5.51 9.79
C VAL A 115 11.85 4.13 9.17
N TYR A 116 13.08 3.85 8.76
CA TYR A 116 13.46 2.51 8.33
C TYR A 116 13.56 1.56 9.52
N ARG A 117 13.16 0.31 9.31
CA ARG A 117 13.27 -0.71 10.35
C ARG A 117 14.73 -1.00 10.67
N ILE A 118 14.99 -1.19 11.95
CA ILE A 118 16.28 -1.68 12.46
C ILE A 118 16.24 -3.20 12.74
N ILE A 119 15.04 -3.74 12.94
CA ILE A 119 14.81 -5.16 13.21
C ILE A 119 14.82 -5.99 11.92
N ILE A 120 15.18 -7.25 12.06
CA ILE A 120 14.98 -8.25 11.01
C ILE A 120 13.50 -8.61 11.00
N VAL A 121 12.87 -8.51 9.83
CA VAL A 121 11.51 -8.97 9.60
C VAL A 121 11.54 -10.09 8.57
N GLY A 122 10.62 -11.03 8.70
CA GLY A 122 10.40 -12.10 7.73
C GLY A 122 8.90 -12.33 7.61
N ALA A 123 8.45 -12.58 6.39
CA ALA A 123 7.09 -13.03 6.12
C ALA A 123 7.19 -14.33 5.30
N SER A 124 6.68 -15.42 5.86
CA SER A 124 6.80 -16.77 5.27
C SER A 124 8.26 -17.15 4.98
N SER A 125 8.52 -17.91 3.91
CA SER A 125 9.83 -18.37 3.46
C SER A 125 10.66 -17.32 2.68
N CYS A 126 10.29 -16.04 2.75
CA CYS A 126 10.96 -14.97 2.01
C CYS A 126 11.94 -14.22 2.92
N ASN A 127 13.22 -14.20 2.52
CA ASN A 127 14.23 -13.37 3.17
C ASN A 127 14.18 -11.97 2.57
N PHE A 128 13.74 -10.99 3.36
CA PHE A 128 13.83 -9.58 2.98
C PHE A 128 15.26 -9.05 3.09
N THR A 129 15.50 -7.86 2.53
CA THR A 129 16.78 -7.17 2.66
C THR A 129 17.19 -7.04 4.13
N VAL A 130 18.45 -7.32 4.48
CA VAL A 130 18.92 -7.13 5.87
C VAL A 130 18.82 -5.65 6.24
N SER A 131 18.33 -5.32 7.44
CA SER A 131 18.00 -3.94 7.85
C SER A 131 19.13 -2.94 7.59
N LYS A 132 20.39 -3.34 7.81
CA LYS A 132 21.59 -2.53 7.52
C LYS A 132 21.69 -2.04 6.06
N PHE A 133 21.16 -2.81 5.10
CA PHE A 133 21.23 -2.49 3.67
C PHE A 133 19.98 -1.79 3.15
N VAL A 134 18.93 -1.65 3.96
CA VAL A 134 17.67 -0.99 3.56
C VAL A 134 17.90 0.44 3.04
N PRO A 135 18.65 1.33 3.73
CA PRO A 135 18.85 2.69 3.24
C PRO A 135 19.49 2.74 1.85
N ALA A 136 20.56 1.97 1.64
CA ALA A 136 21.25 1.92 0.35
C ALA A 136 20.37 1.37 -0.77
N LYS A 137 19.53 0.37 -0.48
CA LYS A 137 18.59 -0.21 -1.45
C LYS A 137 17.43 0.73 -1.78
N MET A 138 16.90 1.46 -0.79
CA MET A 138 15.86 2.45 -1.03
C MET A 138 16.36 3.62 -1.86
N GLN A 139 17.57 4.12 -1.57
CA GLN A 139 18.23 5.16 -2.36
C GLN A 139 18.40 4.74 -3.81
N GLU A 140 18.88 3.51 -4.02
CA GLU A 140 19.09 2.97 -5.36
C GLU A 140 17.77 2.80 -6.12
N MET A 141 16.74 2.25 -5.48
CA MET A 141 15.42 2.08 -6.08
C MET A 141 14.81 3.43 -6.51
N CYS A 142 14.86 4.45 -5.64
CA CYS A 142 14.32 5.77 -5.95
C CYS A 142 15.11 6.46 -7.10
N ARG A 143 16.44 6.30 -7.11
CA ARG A 143 17.31 6.81 -8.18
C ARG A 143 16.98 6.16 -9.52
N GLN A 144 16.90 4.83 -9.55
CA GLN A 144 16.57 4.08 -10.76
C GLN A 144 15.17 4.45 -11.28
N LEU A 145 14.17 4.55 -10.40
CA LEU A 145 12.80 4.95 -10.78
C LEU A 145 12.80 6.32 -11.46
N LYS A 146 13.49 7.30 -10.87
CA LYS A 146 13.60 8.64 -11.44
C LYS A 146 14.24 8.61 -12.83
N GLU A 147 15.36 7.91 -12.97
CA GLU A 147 16.08 7.81 -14.24
C GLU A 147 15.26 7.09 -15.32
N GLU A 148 14.58 6.00 -14.98
CA GLU A 148 13.75 5.24 -15.92
C GLU A 148 12.52 6.04 -16.36
N LEU A 149 11.87 6.76 -15.43
CA LEU A 149 10.77 7.67 -15.76
C LEU A 149 11.24 8.79 -16.69
N ALA A 150 12.34 9.46 -16.37
CA ALA A 150 12.88 10.54 -17.20
C ALA A 150 13.24 10.04 -18.63
N ALA A 151 13.91 8.89 -18.72
CA ALA A 151 14.33 8.32 -20.00
C ALA A 151 13.14 7.83 -20.85
N THR A 152 12.08 7.32 -20.23
CA THR A 152 10.88 6.86 -20.95
C THR A 152 9.94 8.00 -21.32
N GLU A 153 9.87 9.06 -20.51
CA GLU A 153 9.18 10.31 -20.84
C GLU A 153 9.84 10.98 -22.06
N GLU A 154 11.17 11.12 -22.08
CA GLU A 154 11.92 11.73 -23.20
C GLU A 154 11.67 10.99 -24.52
N LYS A 155 11.58 9.66 -24.48
CA LYS A 155 11.37 8.81 -25.65
C LYS A 155 9.91 8.59 -26.02
N MET A 156 8.96 9.04 -25.19
CA MET A 156 7.52 8.73 -25.32
C MET A 156 7.21 7.23 -25.37
N THR A 157 7.98 6.40 -24.65
CA THR A 157 7.85 4.93 -24.64
C THR A 157 7.47 4.38 -23.28
N ILE A 158 6.79 5.17 -22.46
CA ILE A 158 6.43 4.74 -21.10
C ILE A 158 5.41 3.59 -21.13
N ASP A 159 5.76 2.50 -20.44
CA ASP A 159 4.84 1.41 -20.11
C ASP A 159 4.49 1.53 -18.61
N PRO A 160 3.41 2.25 -18.26
CA PRO A 160 3.10 2.58 -16.89
C PRO A 160 2.84 1.36 -16.02
N PHE A 161 2.29 0.28 -16.59
CA PHE A 161 1.99 -0.96 -15.91
C PHE A 161 3.27 -1.68 -15.47
N SER A 162 4.28 -1.67 -16.32
CA SER A 162 5.55 -2.33 -16.05
C SER A 162 6.40 -1.59 -15.05
N ILE A 163 6.48 -0.26 -15.18
CA ILE A 163 7.18 0.58 -14.20
C ILE A 163 6.49 0.47 -12.85
N ALA A 164 5.15 0.56 -12.80
CA ALA A 164 4.40 0.42 -11.55
C ALA A 164 4.61 -0.95 -10.91
N ALA A 165 4.54 -2.05 -11.68
CA ALA A 165 4.76 -3.40 -11.16
C ALA A 165 6.19 -3.60 -10.66
N LYS A 166 7.20 -3.18 -11.43
CA LYS A 166 8.62 -3.31 -11.07
C LYS A 166 8.93 -2.62 -9.74
N TYR A 167 8.63 -1.32 -9.63
CA TYR A 167 9.04 -0.53 -8.47
C TYR A 167 8.17 -0.79 -7.23
N SER A 168 6.90 -1.14 -7.42
CA SER A 168 6.08 -1.60 -6.29
C SER A 168 6.58 -2.93 -5.73
N LEU A 169 7.03 -3.86 -6.59
CA LEU A 169 7.64 -5.13 -6.20
C LEU A 169 8.98 -4.93 -5.50
N GLU A 170 9.87 -4.12 -6.08
CA GLU A 170 11.17 -3.84 -5.51
C GLU A 170 11.04 -3.22 -4.11
N PHE A 171 10.12 -2.26 -3.92
CA PHE A 171 9.82 -1.69 -2.62
C PHE A 171 9.43 -2.75 -1.57
N VAL A 172 8.49 -3.65 -1.91
CA VAL A 172 8.04 -4.67 -0.95
C VAL A 172 9.09 -5.75 -0.69
N GLN A 173 10.01 -6.00 -1.63
CA GLN A 173 11.18 -6.87 -1.46
C GLN A 173 12.25 -6.27 -0.53
N ILE A 174 12.47 -4.96 -0.63
CA ILE A 174 13.31 -4.24 0.34
C ILE A 174 12.68 -4.31 1.73
N HIS A 175 11.35 -4.16 1.79
CA HIS A 175 10.55 -4.17 3.01
C HIS A 175 11.07 -3.16 4.03
N PRO A 176 11.12 -1.85 3.69
CA PRO A 176 11.95 -0.89 4.41
C PRO A 176 11.42 -0.49 5.80
N VAL A 177 10.12 -0.64 6.05
CA VAL A 177 9.49 -0.17 7.29
C VAL A 177 9.00 -1.34 8.15
N GLN A 178 8.69 -1.08 9.43
CA GLN A 178 8.29 -2.14 10.36
C GLN A 178 6.87 -2.65 10.12
N ASP A 179 5.94 -1.76 9.79
CA ASP A 179 4.58 -2.07 9.38
C ASP A 179 4.16 -1.16 8.21
N GLY A 180 3.17 -1.58 7.41
CA GLY A 180 2.63 -0.74 6.33
C GLY A 180 3.27 -0.93 4.96
N ASN A 181 4.28 -1.80 4.80
CA ASN A 181 4.94 -2.06 3.51
C ASN A 181 3.95 -2.40 2.38
N GLY A 182 2.97 -3.29 2.64
CA GLY A 182 1.97 -3.64 1.63
C GLY A 182 1.05 -2.47 1.23
N ARG A 183 0.77 -1.55 2.15
CA ARG A 183 -0.05 -0.34 1.89
C ARG A 183 0.73 0.66 1.04
N ILE A 184 1.98 0.94 1.41
CA ILE A 184 2.86 1.83 0.63
C ILE A 184 3.17 1.25 -0.76
N CYS A 185 3.41 -0.06 -0.88
CA CYS A 185 3.58 -0.76 -2.15
C CYS A 185 2.43 -0.48 -3.13
N ARG A 186 1.17 -0.62 -2.66
CA ARG A 186 -0.03 -0.32 -3.47
C ARG A 186 -0.18 1.17 -3.78
N MET A 187 0.27 2.06 -2.89
CA MET A 187 0.26 3.50 -3.11
C MET A 187 1.28 3.91 -4.19
N ILE A 188 2.49 3.35 -4.17
CA ILE A 188 3.52 3.57 -5.20
C ILE A 188 3.00 3.10 -6.57
N LEU A 189 2.43 1.89 -6.63
CA LEU A 189 1.82 1.34 -7.84
C LEU A 189 0.76 2.31 -8.39
N ASN A 190 -0.19 2.73 -7.54
CA ASN A 190 -1.27 3.61 -7.96
C ASN A 190 -0.81 5.03 -8.29
N ALA A 191 0.23 5.55 -7.65
CA ALA A 191 0.78 6.87 -7.99
C ALA A 191 1.35 6.88 -9.42
N ILE A 192 2.08 5.82 -9.80
CA ILE A 192 2.64 5.66 -11.15
C ILE A 192 1.51 5.49 -12.19
N LEU A 193 0.56 4.59 -11.93
CA LEU A 193 -0.58 4.39 -12.84
C LEU A 193 -1.44 5.66 -12.98
N CYS A 194 -1.64 6.41 -11.89
CA CYS A 194 -2.42 7.64 -11.93
C CYS A 194 -1.72 8.70 -12.79
N ARG A 195 -0.40 8.87 -12.65
CA ARG A 195 0.37 9.87 -13.41
C ARG A 195 0.40 9.58 -14.91
N TYR A 196 0.58 8.31 -15.29
CA TYR A 196 0.93 7.94 -16.66
C TYR A 196 -0.17 7.20 -17.44
N ALA A 197 -1.15 6.63 -16.74
CA ALA A 197 -2.31 5.97 -17.36
C ALA A 197 -3.65 6.62 -16.96
N GLY A 198 -3.67 7.54 -15.99
CA GLY A 198 -4.91 8.19 -15.53
C GLY A 198 -5.86 7.26 -14.78
N ILE A 199 -5.37 6.13 -14.28
CA ILE A 199 -6.19 5.11 -13.60
C ILE A 199 -5.72 4.88 -12.16
N ILE A 200 -6.65 4.41 -11.33
CA ILE A 200 -6.38 3.89 -9.98
C ILE A 200 -7.05 2.51 -9.91
N VAL A 201 -6.29 1.51 -9.48
CA VAL A 201 -6.73 0.12 -9.40
C VAL A 201 -6.92 -0.28 -7.94
N PRO A 202 -8.13 -0.70 -7.54
CA PRO A 202 -8.33 -1.30 -6.23
C PRO A 202 -7.75 -2.72 -6.25
N ILE A 203 -6.64 -2.94 -5.53
CA ILE A 203 -5.98 -4.26 -5.45
C ILE A 203 -6.35 -4.94 -4.14
N GLY A 204 -6.93 -6.13 -4.27
CA GLY A 204 -7.23 -7.01 -3.14
C GLY A 204 -8.55 -6.67 -2.45
N GLU A 205 -9.60 -6.37 -3.21
CA GLU A 205 -10.97 -6.25 -2.69
C GLU A 205 -11.51 -7.62 -2.27
N HIS A 206 -11.28 -8.63 -3.12
CA HIS A 206 -11.74 -9.98 -2.86
C HIS A 206 -10.67 -10.86 -2.16
N VAL A 207 -11.13 -11.81 -1.34
CA VAL A 207 -10.26 -12.74 -0.60
C VAL A 207 -9.33 -13.50 -1.55
N GLU A 208 -9.90 -13.92 -2.68
CA GLU A 208 -9.22 -14.77 -3.65
C GLU A 208 -8.17 -13.99 -4.44
N GLU A 209 -8.46 -12.75 -4.81
CA GLU A 209 -7.48 -11.82 -5.40
C GLU A 209 -6.33 -11.54 -4.44
N ARG A 210 -6.61 -11.37 -3.14
CA ARG A 210 -5.55 -11.19 -2.13
C ARG A 210 -4.64 -12.41 -2.06
N LYS A 211 -5.19 -13.62 -2.09
CA LYS A 211 -4.38 -14.86 -2.10
C LYS A 211 -3.56 -14.97 -3.38
N GLU A 212 -4.14 -14.66 -4.52
CA GLU A 212 -3.43 -14.66 -5.81
C GLU A 212 -2.30 -13.64 -5.84
N TYR A 213 -2.56 -12.40 -5.40
CA TYR A 213 -1.58 -11.32 -5.28
C TYR A 213 -0.42 -11.72 -4.36
N ILE A 214 -0.72 -12.27 -3.19
CA ILE A 214 0.31 -12.74 -2.24
C ILE A 214 1.08 -13.93 -2.83
N GLY A 215 0.42 -14.87 -3.49
CA GLY A 215 1.06 -16.02 -4.12
C GLY A 215 2.02 -15.62 -5.23
N LYS A 216 1.59 -14.76 -6.16
CA LYS A 216 2.44 -14.21 -7.23
C LYS A 216 3.59 -13.38 -6.67
N HIS A 217 3.37 -12.65 -5.58
CA HIS A 217 4.44 -11.98 -4.84
C HIS A 217 5.51 -12.97 -4.37
N GLN A 218 5.09 -14.01 -3.65
CA GLN A 218 5.99 -15.04 -3.14
C GLN A 218 6.75 -15.74 -4.27
N GLU A 219 6.07 -16.05 -5.39
CA GLU A 219 6.72 -16.66 -6.56
C GLU A 219 7.78 -15.77 -7.18
N ALA A 220 7.51 -14.47 -7.34
CA ALA A 220 8.48 -13.56 -7.94
C ALA A 220 9.68 -13.29 -7.02
N VAL A 221 9.45 -13.24 -5.70
CA VAL A 221 10.52 -13.15 -4.70
C VAL A 221 11.40 -14.39 -4.75
N GLN A 222 10.81 -15.60 -4.86
CA GLN A 222 11.56 -16.85 -4.95
C GLN A 222 12.30 -17.05 -6.28
N ARG A 223 11.70 -16.61 -7.39
CA ARG A 223 12.26 -16.82 -8.75
C ARG A 223 13.15 -15.67 -9.24
N GLY A 224 13.14 -14.52 -8.56
CA GLY A 224 13.86 -13.31 -9.01
C GLY A 224 13.42 -12.82 -10.39
N ASN A 225 12.13 -12.98 -10.76
CA ASN A 225 11.66 -12.76 -12.14
C ASN A 225 10.45 -11.81 -12.21
N GLU A 226 10.66 -10.65 -12.85
CA GLU A 226 9.67 -9.58 -13.09
C GLU A 226 8.50 -10.00 -14.00
N ARG A 227 8.67 -11.00 -14.89
CA ARG A 227 7.62 -11.43 -15.84
C ARG A 227 6.38 -11.98 -15.16
N THR A 228 6.52 -12.63 -14.01
CA THR A 228 5.38 -13.21 -13.26
C THR A 228 4.42 -12.13 -12.78
N TRP A 229 4.94 -10.95 -12.41
CA TRP A 229 4.16 -9.83 -11.91
C TRP A 229 3.39 -9.05 -12.98
N ARG A 230 3.96 -8.95 -14.18
CA ARG A 230 3.34 -8.24 -15.31
C ARG A 230 1.92 -8.74 -15.63
N SER A 231 1.63 -10.01 -15.32
CA SER A 231 0.32 -10.64 -15.53
C SER A 231 -0.81 -10.18 -14.60
N LEU A 232 -0.52 -9.35 -13.59
CA LEU A 232 -1.53 -8.80 -12.66
C LEU A 232 -1.96 -7.37 -13.00
N THR A 233 -1.17 -6.66 -13.80
CA THR A 233 -1.41 -5.27 -14.15
C THR A 233 -2.08 -5.10 -15.51
N VAL A 234 -2.27 -6.19 -16.27
CA VAL A 234 -2.89 -6.23 -17.61
C VAL A 234 -4.14 -7.10 -17.57
#